data_AF-A0A062U4P1-F1
#
_entry.id   AF-A0A062U4P1-F1
#
_cell.length_a   1.000
_cell.length_b   1.000
_cell.length_c   1.000
_cell.angle_alpha   90.00
_cell.angle_beta   90.00
_cell.angle_gamma   90.00
#
_symmetry.space_group_name_H-M   'P 1'
#
loop_
_entity.id
_entity.type
_entity.pdbx_description
1 polymer ?
#
loop_
_entity_poly.entity_id
_entity_poly.type
_entity_poly.pdbx_seq_one_letter_code
_entity_poly.pdbx_strand_id
1 'polypeptide(L)'
;WSVHIEAWRQSGLSRSRYCRDHDLNRRTFSNWMIYLMGREEARKHEEYQAELRREQTLKNLEKGRVRKQKGLRFGARTDMQSRAVQAFWAMHLEALNWSGMSLRQYAYSLNISRFALQKWRKRL
;
A
#
# COMPACT_ATOMS: atom_id res chain seq x y z
N TRP A 1 26.10 -22.44 -19.58
CA TRP A 1 25.55 -21.09 -19.83
C TRP A 1 24.11 -21.15 -20.38
N SER A 2 23.73 -22.14 -21.18
CA SER A 2 22.33 -22.37 -21.63
C SER A 2 21.33 -22.49 -20.46
N VAL A 3 21.72 -23.15 -19.37
CA VAL A 3 20.94 -23.25 -18.13
C VAL A 3 20.48 -21.89 -17.61
N HIS A 4 21.31 -20.83 -17.75
CA HIS A 4 20.90 -19.49 -17.33
C HIS A 4 19.83 -18.87 -18.23
N ILE A 5 19.75 -19.25 -19.50
CA ILE A 5 18.71 -18.77 -20.42
C ILE A 5 17.38 -19.44 -20.09
N GLU A 6 17.39 -20.74 -19.81
CA GLU A 6 16.17 -21.48 -19.42
C GLU A 6 15.65 -21.03 -18.05
N ALA A 7 16.54 -20.93 -17.05
CA ALA A 7 16.19 -20.41 -15.74
C ALA A 7 15.65 -18.97 -15.82
N TRP A 8 16.24 -18.12 -16.66
CA TRP A 8 15.72 -16.78 -16.91
C TRP A 8 14.32 -16.80 -17.53
N ARG A 9 14.07 -17.64 -18.54
CA ARG A 9 12.74 -17.77 -19.18
C ARG A 9 11.66 -18.18 -18.18
N GLN A 10 11.97 -19.08 -17.25
CA GLN A 10 11.05 -19.51 -16.21
C GLN A 10 10.85 -18.45 -15.11
N SER A 11 11.87 -17.63 -14.84
CA SER A 11 11.85 -16.65 -13.76
C SER A 11 10.91 -15.45 -13.99
N GLY A 12 10.60 -15.10 -15.25
CA GLY A 12 9.86 -13.87 -15.59
C GLY A 12 10.60 -12.56 -15.26
N LEU A 13 11.86 -12.63 -14.83
CA LEU A 13 12.68 -11.48 -14.47
C LEU A 13 13.10 -10.70 -15.73
N SER A 14 13.42 -9.41 -15.56
CA SER A 14 14.06 -8.68 -16.65
C SER A 14 15.48 -9.20 -16.83
N ARG A 15 15.98 -9.22 -18.06
CA ARG A 15 17.38 -9.60 -18.35
C ARG A 15 18.36 -8.88 -17.43
N SER A 16 18.19 -7.56 -17.26
CA SER A 16 19.07 -6.76 -16.41
C SER A 16 19.04 -7.17 -14.93
N ARG A 17 17.85 -7.53 -14.42
CA ARG A 17 17.70 -7.99 -13.03
C ARG A 17 18.28 -9.39 -12.86
N TYR A 18 17.95 -10.31 -13.75
CA TYR A 18 18.51 -11.65 -13.74
C TYR A 18 20.04 -11.64 -13.82
N CYS A 19 20.61 -10.82 -14.71
CA CYS A 19 22.07 -10.68 -14.80
C CYS A 19 22.68 -10.09 -13.52
N ARG A 20 21.99 -9.18 -12.84
CA ARG A 20 22.45 -8.61 -11.57
C ARG A 20 22.39 -9.62 -10.42
N ASP A 21 21.29 -10.35 -10.32
CA ASP A 21 21.04 -11.30 -9.22
C ASP A 21 21.96 -12.53 -9.31
N HIS A 22 22.48 -12.84 -10.50
CA HIS A 22 23.36 -13.99 -10.77
C HIS A 22 24.80 -13.58 -11.17
N ASP A 23 25.19 -12.32 -10.96
CA ASP A 23 26.52 -11.78 -11.28
C ASP A 23 27.00 -12.09 -12.72
N LEU A 24 26.06 -12.03 -13.68
CA LEU A 24 26.34 -12.27 -15.09
C LEU A 24 26.59 -10.96 -15.83
N ASN A 25 27.57 -10.98 -16.74
CA ASN A 25 27.75 -9.87 -17.67
C ASN A 25 26.58 -9.82 -18.67
N ARG A 26 25.82 -8.73 -18.65
CA ARG A 26 24.65 -8.49 -19.51
C ARG A 26 24.96 -8.61 -21.01
N ARG A 27 26.16 -8.21 -21.44
CA ARG A 27 26.57 -8.30 -22.85
C ARG A 27 26.77 -9.75 -23.26
N THR A 28 27.49 -10.51 -22.45
CA THR A 28 27.72 -11.94 -22.66
C THR A 28 26.42 -12.72 -22.68
N PHE A 29 25.52 -12.44 -21.73
CA PHE A 29 24.19 -13.05 -21.67
C PHE A 29 23.35 -12.75 -22.92
N SER A 30 23.42 -11.52 -23.44
CA SER A 30 22.71 -11.15 -24.67
C SER A 30 23.23 -11.91 -25.89
N ASN A 31 24.55 -12.13 -25.98
CA ASN A 31 25.14 -12.93 -27.05
C ASN A 31 24.69 -14.39 -26.98
N TRP A 32 24.64 -14.98 -25.79
CA TRP A 32 24.11 -16.33 -25.58
C TRP A 32 22.64 -16.45 -26.00
N MET A 33 21.84 -15.43 -25.66
CA MET A 33 20.43 -15.37 -25.99
C MET A 33 20.20 -15.31 -27.52
N ILE A 34 20.97 -14.47 -28.22
CA ILE A 34 20.93 -14.36 -29.68
C ILE A 34 21.38 -15.68 -30.33
N TYR A 35 22.43 -16.31 -29.82
CA TYR A 35 22.95 -17.56 -30.36
C TYR A 35 21.94 -18.72 -30.25
N LEU A 36 21.21 -18.82 -29.13
CA LEU A 36 20.26 -19.93 -28.92
C LEU A 36 18.91 -19.72 -29.59
N MET A 37 18.39 -18.49 -29.61
CA MET A 37 16.99 -18.24 -29.99
C MET A 37 16.85 -17.42 -31.26
N GLY A 38 17.91 -16.79 -31.76
CA GLY A 38 17.81 -15.78 -32.81
C GLY A 38 17.52 -14.39 -32.24
N ARG A 39 17.90 -13.35 -32.98
CA ARG A 39 17.82 -11.95 -32.54
C ARG A 39 16.37 -11.46 -32.41
N GLU A 40 15.48 -11.93 -33.26
CA GLU A 40 14.10 -11.46 -33.33
C GLU A 40 13.23 -12.08 -32.23
N GLU A 41 13.40 -13.37 -32.00
CA GLU A 41 12.74 -14.16 -30.94
C GLU A 41 13.19 -13.67 -29.57
N ALA A 42 14.47 -13.32 -29.45
CA ALA A 42 15.03 -12.70 -28.26
C ALA A 42 14.33 -11.36 -27.94
N ARG A 43 14.10 -10.53 -28.96
CA ARG A 43 13.39 -9.25 -28.81
C ARG A 43 11.93 -9.47 -28.40
N LYS A 44 11.21 -10.35 -29.12
CA LYS A 44 9.80 -10.66 -28.83
C LYS A 44 9.59 -11.19 -27.41
N HIS A 45 10.50 -12.03 -26.92
CA HIS A 45 10.41 -12.55 -25.55
C HIS A 45 10.63 -11.45 -24.50
N GLU A 46 11.58 -10.53 -24.71
CA GLU A 46 11.81 -9.40 -23.81
C GLU A 46 10.60 -8.44 -23.79
N GLU A 47 9.98 -8.20 -24.95
CA GLU A 47 8.76 -7.41 -25.10
C GLU A 47 7.57 -8.04 -24.35
N TYR A 48 7.32 -9.34 -24.56
CA TYR A 48 6.24 -10.08 -23.88
C TYR A 48 6.38 -10.04 -22.35
N GLN A 49 7.60 -10.27 -21.85
CA GLN A 49 7.89 -10.17 -20.41
C GLN A 49 7.74 -8.74 -19.87
N ALA A 50 8.06 -7.72 -20.69
CA ALA A 50 7.85 -6.33 -20.30
C ALA A 50 6.36 -5.98 -20.20
N GLU A 51 5.53 -6.49 -21.10
CA GLU A 51 4.09 -6.28 -21.10
C GLU A 51 3.42 -6.94 -19.88
N LEU A 52 3.76 -8.21 -19.58
CA LEU A 52 3.33 -8.89 -18.35
C LEU A 52 3.64 -8.09 -17.08
N ARG A 53 4.84 -7.48 -17.01
CA ARG A 53 5.22 -6.63 -15.87
C ARG A 53 4.40 -5.34 -15.79
N ARG A 54 4.09 -4.72 -16.94
CA ARG A 54 3.24 -3.52 -16.99
C ARG A 54 1.85 -3.84 -16.47
N GLU A 55 1.25 -4.93 -16.92
CA GLU A 55 -0.06 -5.37 -16.45
C GLU A 55 -0.06 -5.67 -14.94
N GLN A 56 0.95 -6.37 -14.43
CA GLN A 56 1.07 -6.62 -12.99
C GLN A 56 1.18 -5.32 -12.18
N THR A 57 1.92 -4.34 -12.69
CA THR A 57 2.07 -3.03 -12.04
C THR A 57 0.73 -2.31 -11.99
N LEU A 58 -0.03 -2.30 -13.09
CA LEU A 58 -1.38 -1.71 -13.14
C LEU A 58 -2.33 -2.39 -12.15
N LYS A 59 -2.36 -3.73 -12.12
CA LYS A 59 -3.18 -4.49 -11.16
C LYS A 59 -2.80 -4.18 -9.71
N ASN A 60 -1.50 -4.01 -9.42
CA ASN A 60 -1.04 -3.65 -8.08
C ASN A 60 -1.43 -2.22 -7.69
N LEU A 61 -1.36 -1.27 -8.62
CA LEU A 61 -1.82 0.11 -8.40
C LEU A 61 -3.34 0.17 -8.17
N GLU A 62 -4.13 -0.59 -8.94
CA GLU A 62 -5.58 -0.71 -8.73
C GLU A 62 -5.90 -1.31 -7.35
N LYS A 63 -5.25 -2.42 -6.98
CA LYS A 63 -5.38 -3.01 -5.64
C LYS A 63 -5.00 -2.02 -4.54
N GLY A 64 -3.93 -1.24 -4.75
CA GLY A 64 -3.50 -0.19 -3.83
C GLY A 64 -4.52 0.93 -3.68
N ARG A 65 -5.12 1.40 -4.78
CA ARG A 65 -6.20 2.40 -4.78
C ARG A 65 -7.43 1.90 -4.02
N VAL A 66 -7.85 0.67 -4.27
CA VAL A 66 -8.99 0.04 -3.56
C VAL A 66 -8.71 -0.07 -2.06
N ARG A 67 -7.49 -0.48 -1.66
CA ARG A 67 -7.09 -0.53 -0.25
C ARG A 67 -7.08 0.85 0.40
N LYS A 68 -6.53 1.87 -0.26
CA LYS A 68 -6.52 3.25 0.23
C LYS A 68 -7.94 3.80 0.40
N GLN A 69 -8.84 3.51 -0.55
CA GLN A 69 -10.25 3.90 -0.48
C GLN A 69 -10.99 3.18 0.67
N LYS A 70 -10.69 1.90 0.92
CA LYS A 70 -11.22 1.17 2.09
C LYS A 70 -10.65 1.70 3.42
N GLY A 71 -9.36 2.04 3.49
CA GLY A 71 -8.73 2.62 4.69
C GLY A 71 -9.28 4.00 5.06
N LEU A 72 -9.59 4.84 4.06
CA LEU A 72 -10.29 6.11 4.26
C LEU A 72 -11.69 5.96 4.87
N ARG A 73 -12.38 4.83 4.64
CA ARG A 73 -13.69 4.58 5.25
C ARG A 73 -13.61 4.29 6.75
N PHE A 74 -12.52 3.70 7.24
CA PHE A 74 -12.32 3.44 8.67
C PHE A 74 -11.92 4.68 9.49
N GLY A 75 -11.42 5.75 8.84
CA GLY A 75 -11.07 7.00 9.53
C GLY A 75 -12.22 7.98 9.73
N ALA A 76 -13.32 7.84 8.98
CA ALA A 76 -14.40 8.85 8.93
C ALA A 76 -15.80 8.32 9.28
N ARG A 77 -16.00 6.99 9.41
CA ARG A 77 -17.36 6.41 9.43
C ARG A 77 -17.64 5.36 10.52
N THR A 78 -16.69 5.09 11.41
CA THR A 78 -16.83 4.06 12.46
C THR A 78 -17.06 4.62 13.85
N ASP A 79 -16.68 5.87 14.09
CA ASP A 79 -16.78 6.51 15.41
C ASP A 79 -18.25 6.73 15.82
N MET A 80 -19.12 7.08 14.88
CA MET A 80 -20.56 7.29 15.12
C MET A 80 -21.44 6.04 15.02
N GLN A 81 -21.00 4.92 14.45
CA GLN A 81 -21.79 3.68 14.44
C GLN A 81 -21.54 2.81 15.69
N SER A 82 -20.41 3.03 16.35
CA SER A 82 -20.11 2.35 17.60
C SER A 82 -20.87 3.01 18.75
N ARG A 83 -21.93 2.34 19.22
CA ARG A 83 -22.71 2.74 20.40
C ARG A 83 -21.82 2.92 21.64
N ALA A 84 -20.75 2.14 21.77
CA ALA A 84 -19.78 2.28 22.85
C ALA A 84 -18.98 3.60 22.76
N VAL A 85 -18.55 3.99 21.56
CA VAL A 85 -17.84 5.27 21.35
C VAL A 85 -18.78 6.46 21.57
N GLN A 86 -20.03 6.36 21.13
CA GLN A 86 -21.04 7.37 21.41
C GLN A 86 -21.28 7.54 22.92
N ALA A 87 -21.50 6.44 23.64
CA ALA A 87 -21.72 6.45 25.09
C ALA A 87 -20.50 7.00 25.83
N PHE A 88 -19.29 6.61 25.43
CA PHE A 88 -18.04 7.14 25.98
C PHE A 88 -17.98 8.67 25.86
N TRP A 89 -18.25 9.22 24.67
CA TRP A 89 -18.20 10.67 24.46
C TRP A 89 -19.37 11.40 25.11
N ALA A 90 -20.58 10.85 25.10
CA ALA A 90 -21.75 11.41 25.79
C ALA A 90 -21.48 11.53 27.30
N MET A 91 -20.97 10.47 27.94
CA MET A 91 -20.59 10.47 29.36
C MET A 91 -19.58 11.58 29.66
N HIS A 92 -18.54 11.76 28.83
CA HIS A 92 -17.55 12.80 29.05
C HIS A 92 -18.10 14.23 28.84
N LEU A 93 -19.10 14.41 27.98
CA LEU A 93 -19.74 15.70 27.77
C LEU A 93 -20.70 16.05 28.91
N GLU A 94 -21.43 15.07 29.43
CA GLU A 94 -22.28 15.23 30.62
C GLU A 94 -21.45 15.55 31.87
N ALA A 95 -20.39 14.77 32.10
CA ALA A 95 -19.45 15.04 33.19
C ALA A 95 -18.78 16.42 33.05
N LEU A 96 -18.46 16.85 31.83
CA LEU A 96 -17.97 18.21 31.59
C LEU A 96 -19.01 19.27 31.97
N ASN A 97 -20.29 19.07 31.63
CA ASN A 97 -21.36 20.01 31.99
C ASN A 97 -21.56 20.12 33.51
N TRP A 98 -21.44 19.00 34.24
CA TRP A 98 -21.52 19.00 35.70
C TRP A 98 -20.26 19.52 36.39
N SER A 99 -19.09 19.36 35.76
CA SER A 99 -17.82 19.76 36.37
C SER A 99 -17.62 21.27 36.51
N GLY A 100 -18.38 22.08 35.74
CA GLY A 100 -18.16 23.53 35.65
C GLY A 100 -16.79 23.93 35.06
N MET A 101 -15.98 22.97 34.61
CA MET A 101 -14.65 23.22 34.05
C MET A 101 -14.73 23.72 32.61
N SER A 102 -13.71 24.49 32.20
CA SER A 102 -13.54 24.78 30.78
C SER A 102 -13.15 23.51 30.01
N LEU A 103 -13.55 23.44 28.74
CA LEU A 103 -13.24 22.31 27.85
C LEU A 103 -11.73 21.99 27.77
N ARG A 104 -10.87 23.01 27.93
CA ARG A 104 -9.40 22.84 27.95
C ARG A 104 -8.91 22.21 29.26
N GLN A 105 -9.40 22.69 30.40
CA GLN A 105 -9.02 22.17 31.72
C GLN A 105 -9.46 20.72 31.90
N TYR A 106 -10.68 20.40 31.49
CA TYR A 106 -11.23 19.05 31.54
C TYR A 106 -10.48 18.06 30.63
N ALA A 107 -10.16 18.47 29.40
CA ALA A 107 -9.37 17.66 28.49
C ALA A 107 -7.95 17.41 29.03
N TYR A 108 -7.35 18.40 29.69
CA TYR A 108 -6.04 18.28 30.31
C TYR A 108 -6.05 17.35 31.52
N SER A 109 -7.04 17.48 32.42
CA SER A 109 -7.11 16.66 33.64
C SER A 109 -7.34 15.17 33.36
N LEU A 110 -8.12 14.84 32.32
CA LEU A 110 -8.42 13.45 31.95
C LEU A 110 -7.50 12.90 30.83
N ASN A 111 -6.54 13.70 30.36
CA ASN A 111 -5.65 13.36 29.25
C ASN A 111 -6.40 12.93 27.96
N ILE A 112 -7.48 13.64 27.66
CA ILE A 112 -8.35 13.38 26.49
C ILE A 112 -8.09 14.44 25.42
N SER A 113 -8.19 14.05 24.14
CA SER A 113 -8.04 15.01 23.05
C SER A 113 -9.10 16.10 23.09
N ARG A 114 -8.66 17.33 23.36
CA ARG A 114 -9.47 18.56 23.29
C ARG A 114 -10.24 18.68 21.96
N PHE A 115 -9.55 18.37 20.86
CA PHE A 115 -10.12 18.47 19.52
C PHE A 115 -11.23 17.43 19.29
N ALA A 116 -11.05 16.21 19.79
CA ALA A 116 -12.08 15.18 19.72
C ALA A 116 -13.31 15.58 20.55
N LEU A 117 -13.11 16.05 21.79
CA LEU A 117 -14.21 16.47 22.66
C LEU A 117 -15.04 17.61 22.06
N GLN A 118 -14.37 18.61 21.46
CA GLN A 118 -15.05 19.71 20.76
C GLN A 118 -15.80 19.24 19.51
N LYS A 119 -15.23 18.31 18.75
CA LYS A 119 -15.85 17.72 17.56
C LYS A 119 -17.12 16.95 17.95
N TRP A 120 -17.10 16.20 19.05
CA TRP A 120 -18.25 15.44 19.55
C TRP A 120 -19.33 16.32 20.15
N ARG A 121 -18.98 17.41 20.85
CA ARG A 121 -19.95 18.42 21.31
C ARG A 121 -20.76 19.07 20.18
N LYS A 122 -20.20 19.18 18.97
CA LYS A 122 -20.92 19.72 17.80
C LYS A 122 -21.82 18.71 17.09
N ARG A 123 -21.71 17.42 17.45
CA ARG A 123 -22.33 16.30 16.74
C ARG A 123 -23.42 15.61 17.56
N LEU A 124 -23.31 15.65 18.88
CA LEU A 124 -24.34 15.28 19.86
C LEU A 124 -25.17 16.52 20.18
#